data_AF-A0A1V9K0L7-F1
#
_entry.id   AF-A0A1V9K0L7-F1
#
_cell.length_a   1.000
_cell.length_b   1.000
_cell.length_c   1.000
_cell.angle_alpha   90.00
_cell.angle_beta   90.00
_cell.angle_gamma   90.00
#
_symmetry.space_group_name_H-M   'P 1'
#
loop_
_entity.id
_entity.type
_entity.pdbx_description
1 polymer ?
#
loop_
_entity_poly.entity_id
_entity_poly.type
_entity_poly.pdbx_seq_one_letter_code
_entity_poly.pdbx_strand_id
1 'polypeptide(L)'
;MKCQGQSDDESMTDTAVGQCDNVGARMEWGTVVSVVAGGLIGLSGDTIGRIGARRQAQRARQEALEDAETARRRAIEDEGRKTREDRQRHGVENILRAYLEHPIMLVDQAHEDTVRSATKICLVLGSEQSFLLDEELRHRITEICYLVDIAAAGGVPGYSLPEIAFLSRSETRMLLGAWSRGSELPESIEGWREIRRLRPQIEAQWQAKLRDSGLSISVPPLSIY
;
A
#
# COMPACT_ATOMS: atom_id res chain seq x y z
N MET A 1 6.77 44.64 43.82
CA MET A 1 6.84 44.64 45.30
C MET A 1 6.85 46.08 45.78
N LYS A 2 5.73 46.57 46.30
CA LYS A 2 5.65 47.66 47.29
C LYS A 2 4.22 47.65 47.84
N CYS A 3 4.11 47.13 49.05
CA CYS A 3 2.98 47.34 49.93
C CYS A 3 3.05 48.78 50.47
N GLN A 4 1.89 49.40 50.69
CA GLN A 4 1.75 50.45 51.69
C GLN A 4 0.34 50.33 52.24
N GLY A 5 0.27 49.88 53.49
CA GLY A 5 -0.90 50.02 54.34
C GLY A 5 -0.66 51.10 55.39
N GLN A 6 -1.64 51.19 56.29
CA GLN A 6 -1.66 51.93 57.56
C GLN A 6 -1.81 53.46 57.42
N SER A 7 -2.61 54.15 58.22
CA SER A 7 -3.43 53.78 59.40
C SER A 7 -4.04 55.07 59.97
N ASP A 8 -5.23 54.95 60.58
CA ASP A 8 -5.70 55.59 61.83
C ASP A 8 -5.81 57.15 61.85
N ASP A 9 -6.66 57.85 62.61
CA ASP A 9 -7.47 57.51 63.78
C ASP A 9 -8.51 58.62 64.10
N GLU A 10 -9.48 58.28 64.96
CA GLU A 10 -10.21 59.08 65.99
C GLU A 10 -11.06 60.33 65.63
N SER A 11 -12.39 60.30 65.83
CA SER A 11 -13.19 60.68 67.05
C SER A 11 -13.46 62.21 67.16
N MET A 12 -14.55 62.80 67.67
CA MET A 12 -15.79 62.41 68.36
C MET A 12 -16.69 63.68 68.44
N THR A 13 -18.03 63.54 68.34
CA THR A 13 -19.13 64.43 68.86
C THR A 13 -19.22 65.90 68.37
N ASP A 14 -20.38 66.56 68.16
CA ASP A 14 -21.69 66.46 68.78
C ASP A 14 -22.76 67.26 67.99
N THR A 15 -24.05 66.94 68.19
CA THR A 15 -25.29 67.77 67.97
C THR A 15 -25.58 68.36 66.58
N ALA A 16 -26.81 68.44 66.04
CA ALA A 16 -28.17 68.18 66.47
C ALA A 16 -29.04 68.16 65.21
N VAL A 17 -30.07 67.31 65.12
CA VAL A 17 -31.26 67.64 64.30
C VAL A 17 -32.50 67.11 65.02
N GLY A 18 -33.34 68.07 65.39
CA GLY A 18 -34.71 67.85 65.84
C GLY A 18 -35.58 67.30 64.71
N GLN A 19 -36.47 66.43 65.16
CA GLN A 19 -37.61 65.83 64.50
C GLN A 19 -38.51 66.84 63.79
N CYS A 20 -38.99 66.51 62.58
CA CYS A 20 -40.39 66.59 62.14
C CYS A 20 -40.54 66.15 60.67
N ASP A 21 -41.11 64.95 60.50
CA ASP A 21 -42.18 64.55 59.59
C ASP A 21 -42.13 64.83 58.07
N ASN A 22 -41.98 63.70 57.36
CA ASN A 22 -42.86 63.16 56.30
C ASN A 22 -43.41 64.11 55.21
N VAL A 23 -42.86 63.97 54.01
CA VAL A 23 -43.64 63.93 52.75
C VAL A 23 -43.11 62.79 51.89
N GLY A 24 -44.01 61.89 51.49
CA GLY A 24 -43.73 60.59 50.91
C GLY A 24 -42.99 60.61 49.57
N ALA A 25 -41.94 59.81 49.48
CA ALA A 25 -41.28 59.45 48.24
C ALA A 25 -41.86 58.12 47.70
N ARG A 26 -42.75 58.22 46.72
CA ARG A 26 -42.97 57.15 45.73
C ARG A 26 -41.69 57.05 44.90
N MET A 27 -40.72 56.25 45.35
CA MET A 27 -39.50 55.97 44.59
C MET A 27 -39.59 54.58 43.98
N GLU A 28 -39.85 54.60 42.67
CA GLU A 28 -39.72 53.60 41.63
C GLU A 28 -39.16 52.21 42.02
N TRP A 29 -40.08 51.32 42.39
CA TRP A 29 -39.87 49.86 42.33
C TRP A 29 -39.60 49.35 40.90
N GLY A 30 -39.83 50.16 39.85
CA GLY A 30 -39.62 49.78 38.45
C GLY A 30 -38.15 49.57 38.07
N THR A 31 -37.24 50.30 38.70
CA THR A 31 -35.80 50.28 38.36
C THR A 31 -35.08 49.10 39.00
N VAL A 32 -35.55 48.64 40.16
CA VAL A 32 -35.01 47.46 40.85
C VAL A 32 -35.41 46.16 40.12
N VAL A 33 -36.62 46.10 39.56
CA VAL A 33 -37.11 44.93 38.82
C VAL A 33 -36.40 44.78 37.46
N SER A 34 -36.06 45.89 36.78
CA SER A 34 -35.37 45.81 35.47
C SER A 34 -33.91 45.35 35.59
N VAL A 35 -33.21 45.71 36.67
CA VAL A 35 -31.81 45.27 36.90
C VAL A 35 -31.74 43.79 37.29
N VAL A 36 -32.72 43.27 38.05
CA VAL A 36 -32.79 41.83 38.38
C VAL A 36 -33.21 41.00 37.17
N ALA A 37 -34.15 41.48 36.34
CA ALA A 37 -34.54 40.82 35.10
C ALA A 37 -33.42 40.84 34.03
N GLY A 38 -32.69 41.95 33.91
CA GLY A 38 -31.53 42.07 33.01
C GLY A 38 -30.34 41.20 33.43
N GLY A 39 -30.10 41.06 34.75
CA GLY A 39 -29.04 40.19 35.29
C GLY A 39 -29.31 38.69 35.10
N LEU A 40 -30.57 38.27 35.11
CA LEU A 40 -30.96 36.86 34.91
C LEU A 40 -31.00 36.44 33.42
N ILE A 41 -31.30 37.37 32.50
CA ILE A 41 -31.23 37.13 31.06
C ILE A 41 -29.77 37.12 30.57
N GLY A 42 -28.89 37.95 31.15
CA GLY A 42 -27.45 37.96 30.85
C GLY A 42 -26.72 36.66 31.23
N LEU A 43 -27.08 36.02 32.34
CA LEU A 43 -26.44 34.78 32.82
C LEU A 43 -26.94 33.50 32.11
N SER A 44 -28.14 33.53 31.52
CA SER A 44 -28.71 32.38 30.79
C SER A 44 -28.29 32.33 29.32
N GLY A 45 -27.96 33.46 28.69
CA GLY A 45 -27.37 33.50 27.34
C GLY A 45 -25.95 32.94 27.28
N ASP A 46 -25.14 33.22 28.31
CA ASP A 46 -23.70 32.89 28.34
C ASP A 46 -23.41 31.39 28.58
N THR A 47 -24.35 30.68 29.20
CA THR A 47 -24.24 29.23 29.46
C THR A 47 -24.76 28.38 28.30
N ILE A 48 -25.82 28.82 27.61
CA ILE A 48 -26.39 28.12 26.46
C ILE A 48 -25.48 28.25 25.22
N GLY A 49 -24.88 29.42 24.99
CA GLY A 49 -23.90 29.61 23.92
C GLY A 49 -22.63 28.76 24.10
N ARG A 50 -22.14 28.61 25.33
CA ARG A 50 -20.96 27.77 25.66
C ARG A 50 -21.21 26.27 25.45
N ILE A 51 -22.42 25.78 25.72
CA ILE A 51 -22.76 24.36 25.52
C ILE A 51 -22.95 24.04 24.03
N GLY A 52 -23.56 24.96 23.26
CA GLY A 52 -23.66 24.85 21.81
C GLY A 52 -22.31 24.85 21.10
N ALA A 53 -21.43 25.78 21.47
CA ALA A 53 -20.06 25.87 20.94
C ALA A 53 -19.22 24.64 21.29
N ARG A 54 -19.38 24.06 22.49
CA ARG A 54 -18.69 22.81 22.88
C ARG A 54 -19.15 21.60 22.08
N ARG A 55 -20.46 21.47 21.80
CA ARG A 55 -20.98 20.38 20.97
C ARG A 55 -20.56 20.52 19.51
N GLN A 56 -20.56 21.73 18.96
CA GLN A 56 -20.04 21.99 17.62
C GLN A 56 -18.54 21.72 17.53
N ALA A 57 -17.76 22.14 18.53
CA ALA A 57 -16.33 21.85 18.60
C ALA A 57 -16.04 20.35 18.79
N GLN A 58 -16.89 19.60 19.51
CA GLN A 58 -16.77 18.15 19.62
C GLN A 58 -17.12 17.43 18.32
N ARG A 59 -18.19 17.84 17.62
CA ARG A 59 -18.54 17.29 16.31
C ARG A 59 -17.47 17.59 15.26
N ALA A 60 -16.98 18.82 15.18
CA ALA A 60 -15.89 19.18 14.27
C ALA A 60 -14.59 18.42 14.59
N ARG A 61 -14.31 18.13 15.87
CA ARG A 61 -13.18 17.27 16.26
C ARG A 61 -13.40 15.82 15.87
N GLN A 62 -14.64 15.33 15.97
CA GLN A 62 -14.97 13.94 15.65
C GLN A 62 -14.95 13.70 14.14
N GLU A 63 -15.53 14.61 13.36
CA GLU A 63 -15.43 14.64 11.90
C GLU A 63 -13.97 14.76 11.45
N ALA A 64 -13.17 15.63 12.07
CA ALA A 64 -11.73 15.74 11.76
C ALA A 64 -10.93 14.48 12.12
N LEU A 65 -11.35 13.73 13.14
CA LEU A 65 -10.71 12.46 13.51
C LEU A 65 -11.09 11.34 12.53
N GLU A 66 -12.36 11.28 12.10
CA GLU A 66 -12.84 10.33 11.09
C GLU A 66 -12.20 10.58 9.72
N ASP A 67 -12.07 11.85 9.32
CA ASP A 67 -11.33 12.27 8.12
C ASP A 67 -9.83 11.95 8.22
N ALA A 68 -9.22 12.15 9.40
CA ALA A 68 -7.83 11.79 9.62
C ALA A 68 -7.61 10.27 9.57
N GLU A 69 -8.55 9.47 10.08
CA GLU A 69 -8.48 8.01 10.03
C GLU A 69 -8.65 7.48 8.61
N THR A 70 -9.62 8.01 7.85
CA THR A 70 -9.80 7.65 6.44
C THR A 70 -8.63 8.10 5.57
N ALA A 71 -8.06 9.28 5.81
CA ALA A 71 -6.84 9.74 5.14
C ALA A 71 -5.64 8.82 5.45
N ARG A 72 -5.50 8.37 6.69
CA ARG A 72 -4.45 7.40 7.08
C ARG A 72 -4.64 6.05 6.39
N ARG A 73 -5.86 5.52 6.34
CA ARG A 73 -6.14 4.25 5.65
C ARG A 73 -5.80 4.34 4.16
N ARG A 74 -6.24 5.41 3.48
CA ARG A 74 -5.89 5.66 2.08
C ARG A 74 -4.38 5.78 1.88
N ALA A 75 -3.68 6.48 2.76
CA ALA A 75 -2.22 6.60 2.69
C ALA A 75 -1.51 5.24 2.81
N ILE A 76 -1.98 4.36 3.70
CA ILE A 76 -1.44 3.00 3.87
C ILE A 76 -1.73 2.14 2.63
N GLU A 77 -2.94 2.21 2.08
CA GLU A 77 -3.31 1.50 0.85
C GLU A 77 -2.48 1.96 -0.35
N ASP A 78 -2.27 3.27 -0.48
CA ASP A 78 -1.44 3.86 -1.53
C ASP A 78 0.03 3.48 -1.40
N GLU A 79 0.57 3.51 -0.18
CA GLU A 79 1.94 3.06 0.10
C GLU A 79 2.10 1.56 -0.17
N GLY A 80 1.10 0.75 0.21
CA GLY A 80 1.08 -0.69 -0.09
C GLY A 80 1.04 -0.97 -1.59
N ARG A 81 0.23 -0.22 -2.35
CA ARG A 81 0.18 -0.31 -3.81
C ARG A 81 1.53 0.07 -4.44
N LYS A 82 2.09 1.21 -4.05
CA LYS A 82 3.38 1.68 -4.56
C LYS A 82 4.50 0.68 -4.28
N THR A 83 4.54 0.11 -3.07
CA THR A 83 5.52 -0.91 -2.70
C THR A 83 5.43 -2.16 -3.59
N ARG A 84 4.21 -2.59 -3.95
CA ARG A 84 4.01 -3.72 -4.86
C ARG A 84 4.45 -3.42 -6.28
N GLU A 85 4.11 -2.24 -6.80
CA GLU A 85 4.54 -1.78 -8.13
C GLU A 85 6.07 -1.68 -8.21
N ASP A 86 6.71 -1.10 -7.18
CA ASP A 86 8.17 -1.01 -7.08
C ASP A 86 8.81 -2.41 -7.03
N ARG A 87 8.21 -3.35 -6.28
CA ARG A 87 8.72 -4.74 -6.21
C ARG A 87 8.57 -5.48 -7.53
N GLN A 88 7.46 -5.27 -8.25
CA GLN A 88 7.25 -5.83 -9.60
C GLN A 88 8.32 -5.30 -10.55
N ARG A 89 8.54 -3.99 -10.57
CA ARG A 89 9.58 -3.36 -11.39
C ARG A 89 10.96 -3.94 -11.09
N HIS A 90 11.29 -4.09 -9.80
CA HIS A 90 12.55 -4.70 -9.40
C HIS A 90 12.67 -6.16 -9.85
N GLY A 91 11.58 -6.94 -9.77
CA GLY A 91 11.56 -8.32 -10.26
C GLY A 91 11.79 -8.40 -11.77
N VAL A 92 11.17 -7.52 -12.54
CA VAL A 92 11.38 -7.41 -14.00
C VAL A 92 12.83 -7.06 -14.32
N GLU A 93 13.41 -6.09 -13.62
CA GLU A 93 14.82 -5.71 -13.78
C GLU A 93 15.77 -6.87 -13.44
N ASN A 94 15.49 -7.62 -12.37
CA ASN A 94 16.28 -8.79 -12.00
C ASN A 94 16.20 -9.91 -13.04
N ILE A 95 15.01 -10.18 -13.60
CA ILE A 95 14.84 -11.15 -14.68
C ILE A 95 15.66 -10.75 -15.91
N LEU A 96 15.58 -9.49 -16.34
CA LEU A 96 16.35 -9.01 -17.49
C LEU A 96 17.86 -9.05 -17.21
N ARG A 97 18.27 -8.70 -15.99
CA ARG A 97 19.66 -8.74 -15.54
C ARG A 97 20.22 -10.17 -15.55
N ALA A 98 19.44 -11.17 -15.16
CA ALA A 98 19.87 -12.57 -15.18
C ALA A 98 20.31 -13.01 -16.58
N TYR A 99 19.58 -12.62 -17.63
CA TYR A 99 19.95 -12.92 -19.02
C TYR A 99 21.16 -12.11 -19.54
N LEU A 100 21.57 -11.04 -18.84
CA LEU A 100 22.78 -10.28 -19.15
C LEU A 100 23.99 -10.85 -18.41
N GLU A 101 23.83 -11.20 -17.13
CA GLU A 101 24.87 -11.79 -16.28
C GLU A 101 25.19 -13.23 -16.66
N HIS A 102 24.19 -13.97 -17.15
CA HIS A 102 24.31 -15.36 -17.58
C HIS A 102 23.93 -15.49 -19.06
N PRO A 103 24.76 -14.97 -19.98
CA PRO A 103 24.47 -15.06 -21.40
C PRO A 103 24.40 -16.53 -21.82
N ILE A 104 23.48 -16.79 -22.74
CA ILE A 104 23.37 -18.07 -23.42
C ILE A 104 23.58 -17.81 -24.90
N MET A 105 24.66 -18.38 -25.41
CA MET A 105 25.00 -18.36 -26.82
C MET A 105 24.41 -19.59 -27.50
N LEU A 106 23.88 -19.37 -28.69
CA LEU A 106 23.30 -20.43 -29.51
C LEU A 106 24.40 -21.34 -30.09
N VAL A 107 25.60 -20.80 -30.31
CA VAL A 107 26.73 -21.48 -30.93
C VAL A 107 27.97 -21.26 -30.05
N ASP A 108 28.90 -22.22 -30.06
CA ASP A 108 30.22 -22.14 -29.43
C ASP A 108 30.25 -22.00 -27.90
N GLN A 109 29.16 -22.34 -27.20
CA GLN A 109 29.14 -22.45 -25.75
C GLN A 109 29.28 -23.91 -25.31
N ALA A 110 30.19 -24.16 -24.37
CA ALA A 110 30.34 -25.48 -23.76
C ALA A 110 29.05 -25.89 -23.03
N HIS A 111 28.67 -27.16 -23.15
CA HIS A 111 27.42 -27.68 -22.59
C HIS A 111 27.27 -27.38 -21.09
N GLU A 112 28.33 -27.61 -20.30
CA GLU A 112 28.32 -27.35 -18.85
C GLU A 112 28.09 -25.87 -18.53
N ASP A 113 28.61 -24.96 -19.34
CA ASP A 113 28.39 -23.52 -19.17
C ASP A 113 26.96 -23.14 -19.53
N THR A 114 26.38 -23.74 -20.57
CA THR A 114 24.96 -23.55 -20.89
C THR A 114 24.07 -24.02 -19.75
N VAL A 115 24.32 -25.22 -19.20
CA VAL A 115 23.57 -25.76 -18.05
C VAL A 115 23.67 -24.83 -16.85
N ARG A 116 24.87 -24.33 -16.55
CA ARG A 116 25.10 -23.40 -15.44
C ARG A 116 24.32 -22.10 -15.62
N SER A 117 24.40 -21.48 -16.79
CA SER A 117 23.67 -20.25 -17.11
C SER A 117 22.16 -20.46 -17.06
N ALA A 118 21.66 -21.54 -17.66
CA ALA A 118 20.24 -21.88 -17.67
C ALA A 118 19.70 -22.09 -16.25
N THR A 119 20.45 -22.79 -15.41
CA THR A 119 20.09 -23.00 -13.99
C THR A 119 19.97 -21.67 -13.24
N LYS A 120 20.92 -20.75 -13.44
CA LYS A 120 20.89 -19.44 -12.80
C LYS A 120 19.71 -18.60 -13.26
N ILE A 121 19.40 -18.64 -14.55
CA ILE A 121 18.22 -17.97 -15.10
C ILE A 121 16.93 -18.56 -14.52
N CYS A 122 16.78 -19.89 -14.49
CA CYS A 122 15.62 -20.56 -13.89
C CYS A 122 15.39 -20.14 -12.44
N LEU A 123 16.45 -20.06 -11.63
CA LEU A 123 16.33 -19.62 -10.23
C LEU A 123 15.77 -18.19 -10.13
N VAL A 124 16.23 -17.28 -10.97
CA VAL A 124 15.73 -15.90 -10.98
C VAL A 124 14.29 -15.86 -11.49
N LEU A 125 13.96 -16.54 -12.58
CA LEU A 125 12.59 -16.60 -13.10
C LEU A 125 11.61 -17.15 -12.06
N GLY A 126 11.94 -18.30 -11.43
CA GLY A 126 11.11 -18.94 -10.43
C GLY A 126 10.90 -18.09 -9.17
N SER A 127 11.91 -17.32 -8.75
CA SER A 127 11.81 -16.41 -7.61
C SER A 127 11.04 -15.14 -7.96
N GLU A 128 11.41 -14.47 -9.05
CA GLU A 128 10.89 -13.13 -9.36
C GLU A 128 9.47 -13.14 -9.94
N GLN A 129 9.01 -14.27 -10.51
CA GLN A 129 7.66 -14.40 -11.05
C GLN A 129 6.56 -14.16 -10.00
N SER A 130 6.83 -14.47 -8.72
CA SER A 130 5.90 -14.25 -7.60
C SER A 130 5.57 -12.77 -7.35
N PHE A 131 6.40 -11.85 -7.87
CA PHE A 131 6.21 -10.41 -7.72
C PHE A 131 5.55 -9.76 -8.94
N LEU A 132 5.24 -10.55 -9.99
CA LEU A 132 4.52 -10.08 -11.16
C LEU A 132 3.02 -10.00 -10.84
N LEU A 133 2.49 -8.78 -10.88
CA LEU A 133 1.10 -8.49 -10.57
C LEU A 133 0.16 -8.86 -11.73
N ASP A 134 0.65 -8.77 -12.96
CA ASP A 134 -0.07 -9.17 -14.16
C ASP A 134 -0.09 -10.71 -14.25
N GLU A 135 -1.29 -11.28 -14.21
CA GLU A 135 -1.52 -12.72 -14.17
C GLU A 135 -1.04 -13.42 -15.45
N GLU A 136 -1.33 -12.84 -16.62
CA GLU A 136 -0.93 -13.43 -17.89
C GLU A 136 0.60 -13.42 -18.04
N LEU A 137 1.24 -12.29 -17.68
CA LEU A 137 2.69 -12.18 -17.67
C LEU A 137 3.31 -13.19 -16.70
N ARG A 138 2.77 -13.29 -15.47
CA ARG A 138 3.25 -14.25 -14.46
C ARG A 138 3.16 -15.68 -14.97
N HIS A 139 2.01 -16.07 -15.53
CA HIS A 139 1.81 -17.40 -16.07
C HIS A 139 2.82 -17.70 -17.22
N ARG A 140 3.04 -16.73 -18.12
CA ARG A 140 4.00 -16.92 -19.22
C ARG A 140 5.45 -16.99 -18.74
N ILE A 141 5.85 -16.19 -17.75
CA ILE A 141 7.20 -16.29 -17.16
C ILE A 141 7.37 -17.63 -16.43
N THR A 142 6.34 -18.13 -15.75
CA THR A 142 6.36 -19.43 -15.08
C THR A 142 6.50 -20.57 -16.07
N GLU A 143 5.75 -20.53 -17.17
CA GLU A 143 5.86 -21.51 -18.26
C GLU A 143 7.28 -21.51 -18.86
N ILE A 144 7.88 -20.33 -19.03
CA ILE A 144 9.28 -20.21 -19.46
C ILE A 144 10.23 -20.86 -18.46
N CYS A 145 10.11 -20.55 -17.17
CA CYS A 145 10.92 -21.17 -16.12
C CYS A 145 10.82 -22.70 -16.15
N TYR A 146 9.60 -23.21 -16.28
CA TYR A 146 9.31 -24.64 -16.31
C TYR A 146 9.97 -25.36 -17.49
N LEU A 147 9.84 -24.80 -18.70
CA LEU A 147 10.40 -25.41 -19.90
C LEU A 147 11.93 -25.36 -19.93
N VAL A 148 12.54 -24.29 -19.40
CA VAL A 148 14.00 -24.22 -19.27
C VAL A 148 14.51 -25.24 -18.24
N ASP A 149 13.80 -25.46 -17.14
CA ASP A 149 14.15 -26.47 -16.13
C ASP A 149 14.10 -27.89 -16.71
N ILE A 150 13.03 -28.24 -17.44
CA ILE A 150 12.93 -29.53 -18.13
C ILE A 150 14.04 -29.69 -19.19
N ALA A 151 14.35 -28.62 -19.92
CA ALA A 151 15.42 -28.64 -20.92
C ALA A 151 16.79 -28.87 -20.27
N ALA A 152 17.05 -28.29 -19.10
CA ALA A 152 18.28 -28.52 -18.34
C ALA A 152 18.42 -29.98 -17.90
N ALA A 153 17.29 -30.66 -17.66
CA ALA A 153 17.24 -32.11 -17.41
C ALA A 153 17.25 -32.99 -18.69
N GLY A 154 17.41 -32.37 -19.87
CA GLY A 154 17.40 -33.06 -21.17
C GLY A 154 16.05 -33.70 -21.50
N GLY A 155 14.95 -33.04 -21.13
CA GLY A 155 13.58 -33.57 -21.28
C GLY A 155 12.76 -32.98 -22.42
N VAL A 156 13.29 -32.03 -23.22
CA VAL A 156 12.56 -31.41 -24.34
C VAL A 156 12.97 -32.07 -25.67
N PRO A 157 12.07 -32.82 -26.34
CA PRO A 157 12.40 -33.53 -27.56
C PRO A 157 12.60 -32.59 -28.75
N GLY A 158 13.62 -32.85 -29.57
CA GLY A 158 13.86 -32.09 -30.80
C GLY A 158 14.50 -30.71 -30.60
N TYR A 159 14.74 -30.29 -29.35
CA TYR A 159 15.41 -29.04 -29.02
C TYR A 159 16.56 -29.28 -28.04
N SER A 160 17.68 -28.65 -28.30
CA SER A 160 18.81 -28.59 -27.38
C SER A 160 18.59 -27.54 -26.29
N LEU A 161 19.28 -27.69 -25.15
CA LEU A 161 19.22 -26.69 -24.08
C LEU A 161 19.61 -25.27 -24.55
N PRO A 162 20.68 -25.06 -25.34
CA PRO A 162 20.99 -23.73 -25.88
C PRO A 162 19.83 -23.11 -26.69
N GLU A 163 19.14 -23.91 -27.50
CA GLU A 163 17.99 -23.44 -28.30
C GLU A 163 16.83 -23.03 -27.40
N ILE A 164 16.44 -23.87 -26.43
CA ILE A 164 15.36 -23.55 -25.48
C ILE A 164 15.68 -22.28 -24.71
N ALA A 165 16.91 -22.16 -24.21
CA ALA A 165 17.32 -21.00 -23.45
C ALA A 165 17.47 -19.71 -24.29
N PHE A 166 17.84 -19.84 -25.56
CA PHE A 166 17.85 -18.71 -26.49
C PHE A 166 16.42 -18.21 -26.79
N LEU A 167 15.50 -19.15 -27.03
CA LEU A 167 14.10 -18.83 -27.27
C LEU A 167 13.44 -18.26 -26.00
N SER A 168 13.75 -18.80 -24.82
CA SER A 168 13.24 -18.31 -23.53
C SER A 168 13.64 -16.86 -23.28
N ARG A 169 14.89 -16.50 -23.59
CA ARG A 169 15.40 -15.13 -23.51
C ARG A 169 14.62 -14.20 -24.43
N SER A 170 14.41 -14.63 -25.67
CA SER A 170 13.74 -13.83 -26.71
C SER A 170 12.27 -13.60 -26.34
N GLU A 171 11.57 -14.65 -25.93
CA GLU A 171 10.20 -14.59 -25.44
C GLU A 171 10.09 -13.69 -24.19
N THR A 172 10.97 -13.88 -23.20
CA THR A 172 10.98 -13.08 -21.97
C THR A 172 11.17 -11.59 -22.28
N ARG A 173 12.12 -11.24 -23.16
CA ARG A 173 12.37 -9.84 -23.54
C ARG A 173 11.19 -9.21 -24.27
N MET A 174 10.56 -9.96 -25.16
CA MET A 174 9.36 -9.50 -25.87
C MET A 174 8.24 -9.20 -24.88
N LEU A 175 7.98 -10.11 -23.93
CA LEU A 175 6.94 -9.96 -22.91
C LEU A 175 7.18 -8.79 -21.98
N LEU A 176 8.37 -8.72 -21.38
CA LEU A 176 8.73 -7.64 -20.46
C LEU A 176 8.80 -6.29 -21.16
N GLY A 177 9.16 -6.28 -22.45
CA GLY A 177 9.13 -5.09 -23.28
C GLY A 177 7.71 -4.60 -23.57
N ALA A 178 6.76 -5.51 -23.85
CA ALA A 178 5.36 -5.14 -24.04
C ALA A 178 4.73 -4.62 -22.74
N TRP A 179 4.97 -5.34 -21.64
CA TRP A 179 4.54 -4.95 -20.30
C TRP A 179 5.07 -3.55 -19.91
N SER A 180 6.35 -3.27 -20.13
CA SER A 180 6.93 -1.96 -19.77
C SER A 180 6.37 -0.79 -20.57
N ARG A 181 5.81 -1.05 -21.75
CA ARG A 181 5.08 -0.05 -22.56
C ARG A 181 3.59 0.03 -22.21
N GLY A 182 3.09 -0.78 -21.29
CA GLY A 182 1.66 -0.90 -20.99
C GLY A 182 0.83 -1.40 -22.18
N SER A 183 1.46 -2.17 -23.08
CA SER A 183 0.79 -2.77 -24.24
C SER A 183 0.25 -4.16 -23.89
N GLU A 184 -0.72 -4.63 -24.68
CA GLU A 184 -1.16 -6.03 -24.63
C GLU A 184 0.03 -6.98 -24.84
N LEU A 185 0.00 -8.12 -24.16
CA LEU A 185 1.07 -9.10 -24.28
C LEU A 185 1.02 -9.74 -25.68
N PRO A 186 2.12 -9.69 -26.45
CA PRO A 186 2.14 -10.20 -27.80
C PRO A 186 2.08 -11.72 -27.82
N GLU A 187 1.56 -12.31 -28.90
CA GLU A 187 1.65 -13.75 -29.10
C GLU A 187 3.09 -14.26 -29.00
N SER A 188 3.26 -15.51 -28.57
CA SER A 188 4.57 -16.16 -28.51
C SER A 188 5.29 -16.11 -29.85
N ILE A 189 6.61 -15.91 -29.78
CA ILE A 189 7.49 -16.03 -30.96
C ILE A 189 7.36 -17.43 -31.55
N GLU A 190 7.53 -17.57 -32.86
CA GLU A 190 7.24 -18.82 -33.60
C GLU A 190 7.89 -20.07 -32.97
N GLY A 191 9.20 -20.05 -32.75
CA GLY A 191 9.91 -21.19 -32.14
C GLY A 191 9.45 -21.50 -30.71
N TRP A 192 9.12 -20.47 -29.91
CA TRP A 192 8.57 -20.70 -28.56
C TRP A 192 7.15 -21.25 -28.61
N ARG A 193 6.32 -20.74 -29.53
CA ARG A 193 4.94 -21.20 -29.76
C ARG A 193 4.89 -22.68 -30.12
N GLU A 194 5.84 -23.17 -30.91
CA GLU A 194 5.97 -24.59 -31.22
C GLU A 194 6.25 -25.42 -29.96
N ILE A 195 7.23 -25.01 -29.15
CA ILE A 195 7.55 -25.67 -27.88
C ILE A 195 6.33 -25.70 -26.95
N ARG A 196 5.61 -24.57 -26.84
CA ARG A 196 4.37 -24.48 -26.05
C ARG A 196 3.30 -25.46 -26.51
N ARG A 197 3.12 -25.64 -27.82
CA ARG A 197 2.18 -26.63 -28.38
C ARG A 197 2.58 -28.07 -28.04
N LEU A 198 3.88 -28.33 -27.93
CA LEU A 198 4.42 -29.64 -27.56
C LEU A 198 4.40 -29.90 -26.04
N ARG A 199 4.07 -28.90 -25.21
CA ARG A 199 4.12 -28.99 -23.75
C ARG A 199 3.45 -30.26 -23.18
N PRO A 200 2.22 -30.67 -23.57
CA PRO A 200 1.62 -31.89 -23.03
C PRO A 200 2.45 -33.16 -23.32
N GLN A 201 3.14 -33.20 -24.46
CA GLN A 201 4.00 -34.32 -24.83
C GLN A 201 5.31 -34.28 -24.03
N ILE A 202 5.91 -33.09 -23.88
CA ILE A 202 7.11 -32.87 -23.07
C ILE A 202 6.86 -33.33 -21.63
N GLU A 203 5.74 -32.90 -21.03
CA GLU A 203 5.33 -33.27 -19.67
C GLU A 203 5.16 -34.78 -19.53
N ALA A 204 4.44 -35.42 -20.46
CA ALA A 204 4.21 -36.87 -20.42
C ALA A 204 5.51 -37.67 -20.52
N GLN A 205 6.45 -37.25 -21.38
CA GLN A 205 7.74 -37.92 -21.55
C GLN A 205 8.65 -37.70 -20.35
N TRP A 206 8.70 -36.48 -19.82
CA TRP A 206 9.49 -36.19 -18.62
C TRP A 206 8.96 -36.99 -17.42
N GLN A 207 7.64 -37.06 -17.25
CA GLN A 207 7.01 -37.89 -16.21
C GLN A 207 7.32 -39.38 -16.38
N ALA A 208 7.34 -39.89 -17.62
CA ALA A 208 7.75 -41.26 -17.90
C ALA A 208 9.22 -41.50 -17.51
N LYS A 209 10.13 -40.61 -17.89
CA LYS A 209 11.56 -40.66 -17.54
C LYS A 209 11.78 -40.68 -16.03
N LEU A 210 11.04 -39.88 -15.26
CA LEU A 210 11.08 -39.88 -13.80
C LEU A 210 10.64 -41.23 -13.23
N ARG A 211 9.52 -41.79 -13.72
CA ARG A 211 9.03 -43.11 -13.30
C ARG A 211 10.03 -44.22 -13.61
N ASP A 212 10.62 -44.21 -14.80
CA ASP A 212 11.62 -45.21 -15.23
C ASP A 212 12.90 -45.12 -14.38
N SER A 213 13.20 -43.93 -13.83
CA SER A 213 14.29 -43.70 -12.90
C SER A 213 13.95 -44.05 -11.45
N GLY A 214 12.76 -44.62 -11.18
CA GLY A 214 12.28 -44.99 -9.86
C GLY A 214 11.77 -43.82 -9.01
N LEU A 215 11.59 -42.63 -9.59
CA LEU A 215 11.08 -41.45 -8.91
C LEU A 215 9.56 -41.32 -9.14
N SER A 216 8.79 -41.22 -8.05
CA SER A 216 7.34 -40.98 -8.10
C SER A 216 7.02 -39.54 -7.69
N ILE A 217 7.49 -38.56 -8.47
CA ILE A 217 7.17 -37.15 -8.23
C ILE A 217 5.98 -36.79 -9.11
N SER A 218 4.89 -36.29 -8.52
CA SER A 218 3.78 -35.71 -9.29
C SER A 218 4.04 -34.22 -9.48
N VAL A 219 4.08 -33.78 -10.73
CA VAL A 219 4.28 -32.38 -11.07
C VAL A 219 2.95 -31.65 -10.89
N PRO A 220 2.87 -30.61 -10.04
CA PRO A 220 1.66 -29.80 -9.94
C PRO A 220 1.41 -29.08 -11.28
N PRO A 221 0.14 -28.97 -11.74
CA PRO A 221 -0.15 -28.24 -12.96
C PRO A 221 0.25 -26.77 -12.83
N LEU A 222 0.78 -26.19 -13.92
CA LEU A 222 1.20 -24.79 -14.00
C LEU A 222 0.07 -23.80 -13.65
N SER A 223 -1.20 -24.24 -13.73
CA SER A 223 -2.39 -23.47 -13.36
C SER A 223 -2.50 -23.14 -11.86
N ILE A 224 -1.60 -23.65 -11.02
CA ILE A 224 -1.57 -23.37 -9.57
C ILE A 224 -0.73 -22.11 -9.27
N TYR A 225 0.02 -21.59 -10.25
CA TYR A 225 0.94 -20.46 -10.11
C TYR A 225 0.46 -19.20 -10.86
#